data_AF-A0A3D6D019-F1
#
_entry.id   AF-A0A3D6D019-F1
#
_cell.length_a   1.000
_cell.length_b   1.000
_cell.length_c   1.000
_cell.angle_alpha   90.00
_cell.angle_beta   90.00
_cell.angle_gamma   90.00
#
_symmetry.space_group_name_H-M   'P 1'
#
loop_
_entity.id
_entity.type
_entity.pdbx_description
1 polymer ?
#
loop_
_entity_poly.entity_id
_entity_poly.type
_entity_poly.pdbx_seq_one_letter_code
_entity_poly.pdbx_strand_id
1 'polypeptide(L)'
;PHTTYALFNAIRTHQIQSPSLKSSTEFGVPNACNLCHLDKSLGWAQDHMADRYGNEDLKLTKEQKSISAGLLWMLKGHAAQRAVAAWHMGWEPAIEVSNPDWMAPFLIPLLEDPYPVVRYIAYRSLQRIWPEILGDYDFMASKDILAAQSNALLEAWESNTPPLTPNATVMINDSGQINHRLLKRMLRQRDNRSITIKE
;
A
#
# COMPACT_ATOMS: atom_id res chain seq x y z
N PRO A 1 -0.21 10.16 -13.80
CA PRO A 1 0.06 9.07 -12.83
C PRO A 1 -1.05 8.00 -12.89
N HIS A 2 -0.81 6.76 -12.47
CA HIS A 2 -1.84 5.70 -12.45
C HIS A 2 -2.71 5.81 -11.19
N THR A 3 -3.54 6.85 -11.09
CA THR A 3 -4.30 7.17 -9.87
C THR A 3 -5.75 6.69 -9.90
N THR A 4 -6.22 6.19 -11.04
CA THR A 4 -7.60 5.73 -11.23
C THR A 4 -7.62 4.21 -11.37
N TYR A 5 -8.68 3.56 -10.94
CA TYR A 5 -8.86 2.12 -11.06
C TYR A 5 -9.94 1.77 -12.09
N ALA A 6 -9.66 0.84 -13.00
CA ALA A 6 -10.62 0.18 -13.89
C ALA A 6 -10.01 -1.11 -14.47
N LEU A 7 -10.83 -2.11 -14.82
CA LEU A 7 -10.38 -3.34 -15.52
C LEU A 7 -9.27 -4.08 -14.76
N PHE A 8 -9.41 -4.23 -13.44
CA PHE A 8 -8.41 -4.86 -12.56
C PHE A 8 -7.01 -4.21 -12.63
N ASN A 9 -6.96 -2.93 -13.01
CA ASN A 9 -5.72 -2.22 -13.28
C ASN A 9 -5.75 -0.79 -12.73
N ALA A 10 -4.57 -0.28 -12.34
CA ALA A 10 -4.42 1.15 -12.15
C ALA A 10 -4.17 1.80 -13.51
N ILE A 11 -5.05 2.72 -13.91
CA ILE A 11 -5.00 3.42 -15.19
C ILE A 11 -4.54 4.87 -15.01
N ARG A 12 -3.92 5.42 -16.05
CA ARG A 12 -3.48 6.81 -16.06
C ARG A 12 -4.68 7.75 -16.00
N THR A 13 -4.63 8.72 -15.09
CA THR A 13 -5.51 9.89 -15.20
C THR A 13 -5.10 10.74 -16.41
N HIS A 14 -6.08 11.22 -17.16
CA HIS A 14 -5.91 12.21 -18.23
C HIS A 14 -6.13 13.64 -17.72
N GLN A 15 -6.37 13.81 -16.42
CA GLN A 15 -6.52 15.12 -15.80
C GLN A 15 -5.14 15.78 -15.66
N ILE A 16 -4.98 16.96 -16.26
CA ILE A 16 -3.76 17.77 -16.18
C ILE A 16 -3.98 18.84 -15.11
N GLN A 17 -3.17 18.83 -14.06
CA GLN A 17 -3.24 19.78 -12.95
C GLN A 17 -1.84 20.08 -12.42
N SER A 18 -1.67 21.24 -11.79
CA SER A 18 -0.47 21.55 -11.02
C SER A 18 -0.30 20.56 -9.86
N PRO A 19 0.93 20.11 -9.55
CA PRO A 19 1.16 19.19 -8.45
C PRO A 19 0.67 19.77 -7.12
N SER A 20 -0.20 19.04 -6.43
CA SER A 20 -0.71 19.41 -5.11
C SER A 20 -0.98 18.16 -4.28
N LEU A 21 -0.74 18.27 -2.97
CA LEU A 21 -1.06 17.22 -2.00
C LEU A 21 -2.40 17.44 -1.30
N LYS A 22 -3.12 18.54 -1.56
CA LYS A 22 -4.34 18.90 -0.83
C LYS A 22 -5.39 17.78 -0.80
N SER A 23 -5.63 17.14 -1.94
CA SER A 23 -6.56 16.01 -2.01
C SER A 23 -6.06 14.75 -1.28
N SER A 24 -4.73 14.52 -1.25
CA SER A 24 -4.13 13.45 -0.45
C SER A 24 -4.27 13.72 1.05
N THR A 25 -4.12 14.99 1.47
CA THR A 25 -4.20 15.36 2.89
C THR A 25 -5.63 15.34 3.41
N GLU A 26 -6.59 15.84 2.63
CA GLU A 26 -7.99 15.98 3.05
C GLU A 26 -8.80 14.70 2.85
N PHE A 27 -8.59 14.00 1.72
CA PHE A 27 -9.44 12.88 1.30
C PHE A 27 -8.66 11.57 1.11
N GLY A 28 -7.35 11.59 1.31
CA GLY A 28 -6.50 10.41 1.10
C GLY A 28 -6.35 10.03 -0.37
N VAL A 29 -6.63 10.91 -1.33
CA VAL A 29 -6.47 10.59 -2.76
C VAL A 29 -5.00 10.24 -3.05
N PRO A 30 -4.69 9.07 -3.65
CA PRO A 30 -3.33 8.73 -4.02
C PRO A 30 -2.69 9.74 -4.98
N ASN A 31 -1.43 10.12 -4.74
CA ASN A 31 -0.71 11.09 -5.57
C ASN A 31 0.47 10.45 -6.32
N ALA A 32 0.96 11.14 -7.35
CA ALA A 32 2.03 10.64 -8.20
C ALA A 32 3.34 10.34 -7.45
N CYS A 33 3.72 11.19 -6.50
CA CYS A 33 4.99 11.08 -5.79
C CYS A 33 5.04 9.78 -4.97
N ASN A 34 4.05 9.56 -4.10
CA ASN A 34 4.06 8.39 -3.22
C ASN A 34 3.54 7.10 -3.88
N LEU A 35 2.98 7.17 -5.08
CA LEU A 35 2.68 5.97 -5.88
C LEU A 35 3.93 5.41 -6.57
N CYS A 36 4.96 6.23 -6.81
CA CYS A 36 6.29 5.75 -7.21
C CYS A 36 7.19 5.49 -5.98
N HIS A 37 7.14 6.38 -4.99
CA HIS A 37 7.92 6.29 -3.74
C HIS A 37 7.05 5.73 -2.60
N LEU A 38 6.76 4.43 -2.69
CA LEU A 38 5.93 3.71 -1.74
C LEU A 38 6.56 3.62 -0.35
N ASP A 39 7.86 3.88 -0.23
CA ASP A 39 8.61 3.93 1.03
C ASP A 39 8.54 5.29 1.73
N LYS A 40 7.90 6.30 1.12
CA LYS A 40 7.89 7.68 1.62
C LYS A 40 6.52 8.14 2.13
N SER A 41 6.54 9.05 3.11
CA SER A 41 5.35 9.66 3.71
C SER A 41 4.81 10.83 2.88
N LEU A 42 3.63 11.36 3.25
CA LEU A 42 3.16 12.64 2.70
C LEU A 42 4.02 13.82 3.18
N GLY A 43 4.65 13.71 4.36
CA GLY A 43 5.62 14.69 4.85
C GLY A 43 6.80 14.83 3.88
N TRP A 44 7.40 13.72 3.50
CA TRP A 44 8.48 13.70 2.49
C TRP A 44 8.05 14.33 1.17
N ALA A 45 6.84 14.01 0.68
CA ALA A 45 6.34 14.58 -0.56
C ALA A 45 6.08 16.10 -0.44
N GLN A 46 5.61 16.56 0.72
CA GLN A 46 5.39 17.98 0.98
C GLN A 46 6.72 18.76 0.97
N ASP A 47 7.73 18.24 1.66
CA ASP A 47 9.06 18.88 1.72
C ASP A 47 9.65 19.05 0.31
N HIS A 48 9.55 18.01 -0.54
CA HIS A 48 9.99 18.10 -1.93
C HIS A 48 9.14 19.03 -2.80
N MET A 49 7.83 19.13 -2.54
CA MET A 49 6.98 20.07 -3.25
C MET A 49 7.27 21.52 -2.87
N ALA A 50 7.51 21.79 -1.59
CA ALA A 50 7.91 23.11 -1.11
C ALA A 50 9.24 23.53 -1.73
N ASP A 51 10.25 22.66 -1.69
CA ASP A 51 11.58 22.91 -2.27
C ASP A 51 11.53 23.18 -3.78
N ARG A 52 10.79 22.35 -4.54
CA ARG A 52 10.83 22.41 -6.01
C ARG A 52 9.82 23.37 -6.64
N TYR A 53 8.68 23.60 -5.98
CA TYR A 53 7.57 24.38 -6.56
C TYR A 53 7.14 25.57 -5.71
N GLY A 54 7.70 25.75 -4.50
CA GLY A 54 7.31 26.83 -3.60
C GLY A 54 5.90 26.66 -3.01
N ASN A 55 5.40 25.43 -2.94
CA ASN A 55 4.08 25.14 -2.37
C ASN A 55 4.05 25.45 -0.86
N GLU A 56 2.91 25.94 -0.37
CA GLU A 56 2.68 26.15 1.06
C GLU A 56 2.58 24.84 1.84
N ASP A 57 3.03 24.88 3.10
CA ASP A 57 2.95 23.75 4.01
C ASP A 57 1.50 23.42 4.36
N LEU A 58 1.11 22.15 4.12
CA LEU A 58 -0.20 21.64 4.52
C LEU A 58 -0.14 21.12 5.97
N LYS A 59 -1.27 21.19 6.65
CA LYS A 59 -1.43 20.63 7.99
C LYS A 59 -1.57 19.10 7.90
N LEU A 60 -0.46 18.39 8.05
CA LEU A 60 -0.43 16.93 8.09
C LEU A 60 -0.65 16.38 9.50
N THR A 61 -1.40 15.27 9.61
CA THR A 61 -1.46 14.46 10.84
C THR A 61 -0.10 13.80 11.12
N LYS A 62 0.13 13.35 12.36
CA LYS A 62 1.37 12.65 12.73
C LYS A 62 1.65 11.44 11.84
N GLU A 63 0.61 10.68 11.49
CA GLU A 63 0.73 9.51 10.62
C GLU A 63 1.08 9.92 9.18
N GLN A 64 0.38 10.90 8.60
CA GLN A 64 0.70 11.40 7.26
C GLN A 64 2.13 11.96 7.15
N LYS A 65 2.66 12.56 8.23
CA LYS A 65 4.05 13.04 8.26
C LYS A 65 5.09 11.92 8.26
N SER A 66 4.80 10.80 8.92
CA SER A 66 5.85 9.84 9.30
C SER A 66 5.74 8.45 8.69
N ILE A 67 4.54 8.01 8.33
CA ILE A 67 4.28 6.68 7.75
C ILE A 67 4.13 6.81 6.24
N SER A 68 4.61 5.79 5.51
CA SER A 68 4.42 5.66 4.06
C SER A 68 2.97 5.95 3.67
N ALA A 69 2.78 6.87 2.72
CA ALA A 69 1.44 7.19 2.24
C ALA A 69 0.82 5.98 1.53
N GLY A 70 1.63 5.18 0.81
CA GLY A 70 1.22 3.92 0.21
C GLY A 70 0.67 2.94 1.24
N LEU A 71 1.36 2.76 2.38
CA LEU A 71 0.90 1.90 3.47
C LEU A 71 -0.39 2.43 4.12
N LEU A 72 -0.53 3.75 4.29
CA LEU A 72 -1.77 4.33 4.81
C LEU A 72 -2.95 4.07 3.86
N TRP A 73 -2.77 4.27 2.55
CA TRP A 73 -3.80 3.99 1.55
C TRP A 73 -4.15 2.50 1.49
N MET A 74 -3.14 1.63 1.54
CA MET A 74 -3.31 0.19 1.40
C MET A 74 -3.93 -0.47 2.62
N LEU A 75 -3.54 -0.07 3.84
CA LEU A 75 -3.95 -0.77 5.05
C LEU A 75 -5.22 -0.20 5.67
N LYS A 76 -5.41 1.14 5.58
CA LYS A 76 -6.55 1.81 6.21
C LYS A 76 -7.47 2.61 5.28
N GLY A 77 -7.07 2.82 4.02
CA GLY A 77 -7.91 3.49 3.03
C GLY A 77 -9.15 2.68 2.64
N HIS A 78 -10.06 3.31 1.90
CA HIS A 78 -11.22 2.64 1.31
C HIS A 78 -10.81 1.72 0.16
N ALA A 79 -11.69 0.84 -0.30
CA ALA A 79 -11.28 -0.26 -1.19
C ALA A 79 -10.59 0.18 -2.50
N ALA A 80 -11.01 1.29 -3.13
CA ALA A 80 -10.31 1.82 -4.31
C ALA A 80 -8.90 2.37 -4.00
N GLN A 81 -8.67 3.00 -2.85
CA GLN A 81 -7.32 3.39 -2.41
C GLN A 81 -6.44 2.15 -2.21
N ARG A 82 -6.99 1.11 -1.58
CA ARG A 82 -6.28 -0.15 -1.34
C ARG A 82 -5.91 -0.83 -2.65
N ALA A 83 -6.86 -0.91 -3.59
CA ALA A 83 -6.62 -1.48 -4.93
C ALA A 83 -5.49 -0.74 -5.66
N VAL A 84 -5.53 0.60 -5.70
CA VAL A 84 -4.49 1.40 -6.37
C VAL A 84 -3.14 1.22 -5.68
N ALA A 85 -3.06 1.33 -4.35
CA ALA A 85 -1.80 1.19 -3.62
C ALA A 85 -1.20 -0.22 -3.75
N ALA A 86 -2.03 -1.27 -3.60
CA ALA A 86 -1.61 -2.65 -3.76
C ALA A 86 -1.09 -2.92 -5.18
N TRP A 87 -1.76 -2.39 -6.21
CA TRP A 87 -1.31 -2.52 -7.59
C TRP A 87 0.08 -1.90 -7.81
N HIS A 88 0.38 -0.76 -7.18
CA HIS A 88 1.68 -0.11 -7.30
C HIS A 88 2.80 -0.90 -6.62
N MET A 89 2.51 -1.69 -5.58
CA MET A 89 3.50 -2.62 -5.03
C MET A 89 3.88 -3.75 -6.00
N GLY A 90 3.10 -3.95 -7.07
CA GLY A 90 3.42 -4.84 -8.18
C GLY A 90 3.85 -4.10 -9.46
N TRP A 91 4.13 -2.79 -9.42
CA TRP A 91 4.47 -2.00 -10.61
C TRP A 91 5.96 -1.72 -10.67
N GLU A 92 6.62 -2.16 -11.74
CA GLU A 92 8.09 -2.16 -11.89
C GLU A 92 8.77 -0.85 -11.44
N PRO A 93 8.36 0.35 -11.92
CA PRO A 93 9.03 1.58 -11.53
C PRO A 93 8.91 1.91 -10.03
N ALA A 94 7.80 1.51 -9.39
CA ALA A 94 7.62 1.73 -7.96
C ALA A 94 8.41 0.70 -7.13
N ILE A 95 8.52 -0.54 -7.61
CA ILE A 95 9.35 -1.58 -7.01
C ILE A 95 10.82 -1.14 -7.02
N GLU A 96 11.36 -0.75 -8.17
CA GLU A 96 12.75 -0.33 -8.34
C GLU A 96 13.12 0.83 -7.41
N VAL A 97 12.22 1.81 -7.28
CA VAL A 97 12.47 3.04 -6.52
C VAL A 97 12.27 2.88 -5.01
N SER A 98 11.38 1.98 -4.59
CA SER A 98 10.97 1.86 -3.18
C SER A 98 11.64 0.71 -2.41
N ASN A 99 12.40 -0.15 -3.10
CA ASN A 99 12.91 -1.45 -2.62
C ASN A 99 11.77 -2.44 -2.24
N PRO A 100 11.66 -3.62 -2.89
CA PRO A 100 10.58 -4.57 -2.61
C PRO A 100 10.67 -5.32 -1.27
N ASP A 101 11.82 -5.36 -0.59
CA ASP A 101 12.09 -6.27 0.54
C ASP A 101 11.05 -6.20 1.67
N TRP A 102 10.47 -5.03 1.89
CA TRP A 102 9.49 -4.78 2.94
C TRP A 102 8.03 -4.92 2.49
N MET A 103 7.74 -5.04 1.19
CA MET A 103 6.39 -4.89 0.64
C MET A 103 5.49 -6.11 0.89
N ALA A 104 6.04 -7.32 0.75
CA ALA A 104 5.31 -8.58 0.87
C ALA A 104 4.44 -8.69 2.15
N PRO A 105 4.95 -8.46 3.37
CA PRO A 105 4.15 -8.60 4.58
C PRO A 105 2.99 -7.62 4.70
N PHE A 106 2.97 -6.55 3.90
CA PHE A 106 1.86 -5.60 3.87
C PHE A 106 0.84 -5.90 2.76
N LEU A 107 1.22 -6.66 1.73
CA LEU A 107 0.28 -7.20 0.74
C LEU A 107 -0.46 -8.45 1.24
N ILE A 108 0.18 -9.29 2.06
CA ILE A 108 -0.42 -10.54 2.55
C ILE A 108 -1.76 -10.30 3.28
N PRO A 109 -1.91 -9.32 4.20
CA PRO A 109 -3.21 -9.03 4.84
C PRO A 109 -4.30 -8.48 3.91
N LEU A 110 -3.98 -8.19 2.64
CA LEU A 110 -4.98 -7.83 1.62
C LEU A 110 -5.53 -9.06 0.90
N LEU A 111 -4.93 -10.25 1.06
CA LEU A 111 -5.51 -11.52 0.60
C LEU A 111 -6.80 -11.87 1.36
N GLU A 112 -7.05 -11.24 2.50
CA GLU A 112 -8.31 -11.36 3.25
C GLU A 112 -9.19 -10.10 3.13
N ASP A 113 -8.91 -9.20 2.18
CA ASP A 113 -9.70 -7.98 2.00
C ASP A 113 -11.19 -8.29 1.74
N PRO A 114 -12.15 -7.53 2.29
CA PRO A 114 -13.57 -7.74 2.00
C PRO A 114 -13.93 -7.71 0.50
N TYR A 115 -13.13 -7.01 -0.31
CA TYR A 115 -13.36 -6.84 -1.74
C TYR A 115 -12.51 -7.84 -2.56
N PRO A 116 -13.15 -8.74 -3.34
CA PRO A 116 -12.44 -9.72 -4.17
C PRO A 116 -11.40 -9.12 -5.11
N VAL A 117 -11.70 -7.95 -5.67
CA VAL A 117 -10.77 -7.22 -6.54
C VAL A 117 -9.47 -6.84 -5.82
N VAL A 118 -9.53 -6.40 -4.56
CA VAL A 118 -8.34 -6.04 -3.78
C VAL A 118 -7.51 -7.31 -3.51
N ARG A 119 -8.18 -8.41 -3.18
CA ARG A 119 -7.55 -9.73 -2.99
C ARG A 119 -6.81 -10.19 -4.25
N TYR A 120 -7.45 -10.09 -5.41
CA TYR A 120 -6.86 -10.45 -6.71
C TYR A 120 -5.64 -9.59 -7.04
N ILE A 121 -5.73 -8.27 -6.85
CA ILE A 121 -4.61 -7.34 -7.10
C ILE A 121 -3.44 -7.60 -6.16
N ALA A 122 -3.72 -7.82 -4.87
CA ALA A 122 -2.70 -8.11 -3.87
C ALA A 122 -1.94 -9.40 -4.21
N TYR A 123 -2.67 -10.46 -4.57
CA TYR A 123 -2.08 -11.72 -5.03
C TYR A 123 -1.19 -11.51 -6.26
N ARG A 124 -1.66 -10.82 -7.29
CA ARG A 124 -0.85 -10.54 -8.50
C ARG A 124 0.38 -9.69 -8.22
N SER A 125 0.30 -8.78 -7.27
CA SER A 125 1.44 -7.93 -6.88
C SER A 125 2.46 -8.74 -6.11
N LEU A 126 2.02 -9.62 -5.20
CA LEU A 126 2.88 -10.61 -4.53
C LEU A 126 3.58 -11.53 -5.54
N GLN A 127 2.88 -11.99 -6.59
CA GLN A 127 3.49 -12.82 -7.64
C GLN A 127 4.68 -12.15 -8.34
N ARG A 128 4.71 -10.82 -8.40
CA ARG A 128 5.80 -10.08 -9.03
C ARG A 128 6.98 -9.88 -8.11
N ILE A 129 6.74 -9.55 -6.85
CA ILE A 129 7.82 -9.23 -5.89
C ILE A 129 8.34 -10.45 -5.14
N TRP A 130 7.54 -11.52 -5.06
CA TRP A 130 7.88 -12.70 -4.28
C TRP A 130 7.22 -13.98 -4.85
N PRO A 131 7.66 -14.41 -6.05
CA PRO A 131 7.03 -15.52 -6.78
C PRO A 131 7.16 -16.88 -6.07
N GLU A 132 8.21 -17.06 -5.25
CA GLU A 132 8.57 -18.37 -4.70
C GLU A 132 7.60 -18.89 -3.62
N ILE A 133 6.77 -18.01 -3.04
CA ILE A 133 5.89 -18.43 -1.94
C ILE A 133 4.46 -18.75 -2.34
N LEU A 134 4.08 -18.47 -3.59
CA LEU A 134 2.68 -18.52 -3.98
C LEU A 134 2.32 -19.90 -4.54
N GLY A 135 1.55 -20.64 -3.74
CA GLY A 135 0.75 -21.76 -4.21
C GLY A 135 -0.59 -21.31 -4.80
N ASP A 136 -1.48 -22.26 -5.01
CA ASP A 136 -2.83 -21.98 -5.49
C ASP A 136 -3.59 -21.08 -4.50
N TYR A 137 -4.07 -19.95 -5.00
CA TYR A 137 -4.85 -18.99 -4.23
C TYR A 137 -6.16 -18.69 -4.95
N ASP A 138 -7.27 -19.05 -4.30
CA ASP A 138 -8.61 -18.70 -4.75
C ASP A 138 -9.09 -17.44 -4.04
N PHE A 139 -9.05 -16.30 -4.74
CA PHE A 139 -9.51 -15.03 -4.21
C PHE A 139 -11.04 -15.01 -3.96
N MET A 140 -11.80 -16.02 -4.36
CA MET A 140 -13.23 -16.17 -4.08
C MET A 140 -13.53 -17.17 -2.96
N ALA A 141 -12.50 -17.73 -2.32
CA ALA A 141 -12.66 -18.67 -1.21
C ALA A 141 -13.39 -18.04 0.01
N SER A 142 -13.83 -18.90 0.92
CA SER A 142 -14.47 -18.46 2.16
C SER A 142 -13.52 -17.64 3.04
N LYS A 143 -14.06 -16.78 3.90
CA LYS A 143 -13.25 -15.92 4.79
C LYS A 143 -12.28 -16.72 5.66
N ASP A 144 -12.69 -17.90 6.14
CA ASP A 144 -11.86 -18.74 6.99
C ASP A 144 -10.67 -19.32 6.21
N ILE A 145 -10.88 -19.71 4.94
CA ILE A 145 -9.80 -20.17 4.05
C ILE A 145 -8.83 -19.02 3.76
N LEU A 146 -9.34 -17.85 3.39
CA LEU A 146 -8.52 -16.67 3.09
C LEU A 146 -7.67 -16.25 4.30
N ALA A 147 -8.26 -16.23 5.50
CA ALA A 147 -7.54 -15.91 6.73
C ALA A 147 -6.47 -16.96 7.06
N ALA A 148 -6.77 -18.25 6.91
CA ALA A 148 -5.79 -19.32 7.12
C ALA A 148 -4.61 -19.22 6.16
N GLN A 149 -4.86 -18.97 4.87
CA GLN A 149 -3.81 -18.78 3.86
C GLN A 149 -2.97 -17.53 4.11
N SER A 150 -3.62 -16.39 4.42
CA SER A 150 -2.96 -15.13 4.78
C SER A 150 -2.01 -15.30 5.98
N ASN A 151 -2.47 -15.95 7.06
CA ASN A 151 -1.66 -16.21 8.24
C ASN A 151 -0.47 -17.13 7.94
N ALA A 152 -0.69 -18.23 7.21
CA ALA A 152 0.36 -19.17 6.85
C ALA A 152 1.44 -18.52 5.97
N LEU A 153 1.04 -17.66 5.02
CA LEU A 153 1.98 -16.92 4.17
C LEU A 153 2.80 -15.90 4.98
N LEU A 154 2.18 -15.20 5.93
CA LEU A 154 2.89 -14.24 6.77
C LEU A 154 3.90 -14.94 7.68
N GLU A 155 3.52 -16.06 8.30
CA GLU A 155 4.41 -16.88 9.13
C GLU A 155 5.59 -17.43 8.32
N ALA A 156 5.32 -17.89 7.10
CA ALA A 156 6.37 -18.35 6.20
C ALA A 156 7.29 -17.21 5.73
N TRP A 157 6.78 -15.98 5.52
CA TRP A 157 7.61 -14.81 5.24
C TRP A 157 8.52 -14.49 6.42
N GLU A 158 7.97 -14.40 7.63
CA GLU A 158 8.74 -14.07 8.83
C GLU A 158 9.80 -15.12 9.15
N SER A 159 9.51 -16.40 8.89
CA SER A 159 10.44 -17.50 9.14
C SER A 159 11.60 -17.56 8.15
N ASN A 160 11.39 -17.10 6.91
CA ASN A 160 12.38 -17.19 5.84
C ASN A 160 13.06 -15.86 5.50
N THR A 161 12.57 -14.74 6.04
CA THR A 161 13.13 -13.41 5.76
C THR A 161 14.10 -13.00 6.86
N PRO A 162 15.38 -12.71 6.53
CA PRO A 162 16.30 -12.16 7.50
C PRO A 162 15.84 -10.76 7.97
N PRO A 163 16.33 -10.27 9.12
CA PRO A 163 16.02 -8.92 9.58
C PRO A 163 16.29 -7.87 8.49
N LEU A 164 15.27 -7.04 8.23
CA LEU A 164 15.34 -5.98 7.23
C LEU A 164 16.13 -4.77 7.75
N THR A 165 16.48 -3.86 6.84
CA THR A 165 17.03 -2.56 7.25
C THR A 165 15.95 -1.78 8.03
N PRO A 166 16.24 -1.31 9.26
CA PRO A 166 15.29 -0.51 10.04
C PRO A 166 14.79 0.70 9.26
N ASN A 167 13.46 0.85 9.20
CA ASN A 167 12.81 1.97 8.54
C ASN A 167 11.41 2.18 9.12
N ALA A 168 11.31 3.14 10.04
CA ALA A 168 10.05 3.45 10.71
C ALA A 168 8.94 3.94 9.75
N THR A 169 9.29 4.52 8.60
CA THR A 169 8.31 4.99 7.61
C THR A 169 7.55 3.83 6.98
N VAL A 170 8.21 2.69 6.78
CA VAL A 170 7.57 1.45 6.31
C VAL A 170 7.30 0.45 7.44
N MET A 171 7.23 0.93 8.68
CA MET A 171 6.90 0.15 9.86
C MET A 171 7.86 -1.01 10.16
N ILE A 172 9.12 -0.90 9.73
CA ILE A 172 10.20 -1.81 10.14
C ILE A 172 10.90 -1.20 11.36
N ASN A 173 10.93 -1.93 12.46
CA ASN A 173 11.49 -1.47 13.73
C ASN A 173 13.03 -1.55 13.75
N ASP A 174 13.63 -1.13 14.88
CA ASP A 174 15.09 -1.13 15.05
C ASP A 174 15.71 -2.54 15.05
N SER A 175 14.92 -3.59 15.26
CA SER A 175 15.36 -4.99 15.13
C SER A 175 15.19 -5.56 13.72
N GLY A 176 14.79 -4.75 12.74
CA GLY A 176 14.56 -5.18 11.36
C GLY A 176 13.28 -6.00 11.15
N GLN A 177 12.36 -5.97 12.12
CA GLN A 177 11.10 -6.72 12.10
C GLN A 177 9.91 -5.80 11.86
N ILE A 178 8.80 -6.37 11.38
CA ILE A 178 7.54 -5.65 11.19
C ILE A 178 7.01 -5.19 12.55
N ASN A 179 6.57 -3.94 12.62
CA ASN A 179 5.83 -3.43 13.76
C ASN A 179 4.38 -3.96 13.73
N HIS A 180 4.16 -5.20 14.17
CA HIS A 180 2.84 -5.83 14.19
C HIS A 180 1.78 -5.04 14.98
N ARG A 181 2.19 -4.34 16.03
CA ARG A 181 1.27 -3.49 16.81
C ARG A 181 0.70 -2.38 15.93
N LEU A 182 1.56 -1.73 15.16
CA LEU A 182 1.18 -0.67 14.25
C LEU A 182 0.36 -1.21 13.06
N LEU A 183 0.80 -2.32 12.44
CA LEU A 183 0.06 -2.99 11.38
C LEU A 183 -1.37 -3.36 11.81
N LYS A 184 -1.53 -4.07 12.94
CA LYS A 184 -2.85 -4.42 13.49
C LYS A 184 -3.70 -3.18 13.77
N ARG A 185 -3.09 -2.08 14.23
CA ARG A 185 -3.79 -0.81 14.44
C ARG A 185 -4.30 -0.21 13.13
N MET A 186 -3.50 -0.22 12.06
CA MET A 186 -3.91 0.29 10.74
C MET A 186 -5.05 -0.54 10.15
N LEU A 187 -4.95 -1.87 10.21
CA LEU A 187 -5.99 -2.78 9.72
C LEU A 187 -7.32 -2.61 10.46
N ARG A 188 -7.30 -2.35 11.79
CA ARG A 188 -8.51 -2.03 12.57
C ARG A 188 -9.16 -0.70 12.18
N GLN A 189 -8.39 0.21 11.59
CA GLN A 189 -8.88 1.51 11.09
C GLN A 189 -9.28 1.45 9.61
N ARG A 190 -9.26 0.26 8.99
CA ARG A 190 -9.63 0.08 7.59
C ARG A 190 -11.03 0.60 7.32
N ASP A 191 -11.09 1.45 6.33
CA ASP A 191 -12.35 1.95 5.82
C ASP A 191 -13.07 0.87 5.00
N ASN A 192 -14.05 0.25 5.64
CA ASN A 192 -14.89 -0.81 5.08
C ASN A 192 -16.23 -0.28 4.55
N ARG A 193 -16.35 1.03 4.28
CA ARG A 193 -17.55 1.57 3.66
C ARG A 193 -17.86 0.80 2.36
N SER A 194 -19.14 0.54 2.12
CA SER A 194 -19.58 -0.10 0.88
C SER A 194 -19.40 0.86 -0.30
N ILE A 195 -18.63 0.46 -1.30
CA ILE A 195 -18.45 1.20 -2.55
C ILE A 195 -18.55 0.24 -3.74
N THR A 196 -19.11 0.71 -4.85
CA THR A 196 -19.05 -0.03 -6.11
C THR A 196 -17.70 0.23 -6.76
N ILE A 197 -16.86 -0.80 -6.82
CA ILE A 197 -15.67 -0.80 -7.65
C ILE A 197 -16.06 -1.44 -8.98
N LYS A 198 -15.97 -0.68 -10.09
CA LYS A 198 -16.25 -1.23 -11.42
C LYS A 198 -15.09 -2.13 -11.82
N GLU A 199 -15.38 -3.42 -11.91
CA GLU A 199 -14.48 -4.44 -12.45
C GLU A 199 -14.23 -4.21 -13.94
#